data_AF-A0A0N8PQ72-F1
#
_entry.id   AF-A0A0N8PQ72-F1
#
_cell.length_a   1.000
_cell.length_b   1.000
_cell.length_c   1.000
_cell.angle_alpha   90.00
_cell.angle_beta   90.00
_cell.angle_gamma   90.00
#
_symmetry.space_group_name_H-M   'P 1'
#
loop_
_entity.id
_entity.type
_entity.pdbx_description
1 polymer ?
#
loop_
_entity_poly.entity_id
_entity_poly.type
_entity_poly.pdbx_seq_one_letter_code
_entity_poly.pdbx_strand_id
1 'polypeptide(L)'
;VRAALERDTYAAEVRADGNRARMFGISGVPFFAIDERYGISGAQPAELFTQTLEQAWAEAHPLTMVGVAGTDAADCADGSCAIEPASEG
;
A
#
# COMPACT_ATOMS: atom_id res chain seq x y z
N VAL A 1 1.22 28.98 12.92
CA VAL A 1 1.12 28.95 11.44
C VAL A 1 1.99 30.02 10.77
N ARG A 2 1.82 31.33 11.04
CA ARG A 2 2.63 32.39 10.38
C ARG A 2 4.14 32.14 10.44
N ALA A 3 4.70 31.89 11.62
CA ALA A 3 6.13 31.59 11.77
C ALA A 3 6.60 30.35 10.99
N ALA A 4 5.73 29.37 10.77
CA ALA A 4 6.07 28.18 9.98
C ALA A 4 6.13 28.49 8.48
N LEU A 5 5.27 29.41 8.00
CA LEU A 5 5.32 29.91 6.63
C LEU A 5 6.55 30.79 6.41
N GLU A 6 6.88 31.68 7.35
CA GLU A 6 8.05 32.57 7.27
C GLU A 6 9.38 31.79 7.31
N ARG A 7 9.39 30.62 7.93
CA ARG A 7 10.58 29.76 8.06
C ARG A 7 10.58 28.58 7.10
N ASP A 8 9.64 28.52 6.16
CA ASP A 8 9.50 27.42 5.20
C ASP A 8 9.52 26.03 5.87
N THR A 9 8.95 25.92 7.07
CA THR A 9 9.13 24.76 7.95
C THR A 9 8.69 23.45 7.33
N TYR A 10 7.70 23.46 6.44
CA TYR A 10 7.17 22.29 5.75
C TYR A 10 7.48 22.26 4.24
N ALA A 11 8.33 23.18 3.77
CA ALA A 11 8.55 23.35 2.33
C ALA A 11 9.26 22.14 1.71
N ALA A 12 10.08 21.42 2.48
CA ALA A 12 10.74 20.21 2.01
C ALA A 12 9.73 19.07 1.80
N GLU A 13 8.84 18.86 2.77
CA GLU A 13 7.80 17.85 2.75
C GLU A 13 6.80 18.10 1.62
N VAL A 14 6.33 19.34 1.46
CA VAL A 14 5.43 19.72 0.35
C VAL A 14 6.07 19.45 -1.02
N ARG A 15 7.37 19.73 -1.18
CA ARG A 15 8.09 19.42 -2.43
C ARG A 15 8.25 17.91 -2.62
N ALA A 16 8.53 17.17 -1.55
CA ALA A 16 8.65 15.72 -1.59
C ALA A 16 7.34 15.05 -2.02
N ASP A 17 6.20 15.51 -1.50
CA ASP A 17 4.87 15.03 -1.89
C ASP A 17 4.57 15.33 -3.36
N GLY A 18 4.87 16.55 -3.83
CA GLY A 18 4.72 16.91 -5.24
C GLY A 18 5.61 16.08 -6.18
N ASN A 19 6.82 15.75 -5.76
CA ASN A 19 7.72 14.89 -6.54
C ASN A 19 7.22 13.45 -6.58
N ARG A 20 6.76 12.91 -5.44
CA ARG A 20 6.16 11.58 -5.36
C ARG A 20 4.95 11.46 -6.28
N ALA A 21 4.07 12.46 -6.28
CA ALA A 21 2.91 12.47 -7.18
C ALA A 21 3.32 12.40 -8.66
N ARG A 22 4.35 13.15 -9.08
CA ARG A 22 4.88 13.09 -10.44
C ARG A 22 5.49 11.74 -10.80
N MET A 23 6.17 11.08 -9.86
CA MET A 23 6.72 9.73 -10.07
C MET A 23 5.62 8.70 -10.32
N PHE A 24 4.45 8.88 -9.71
CA PHE A 24 3.24 8.09 -9.99
C PHE A 24 2.48 8.53 -11.26
N GLY A 25 2.99 9.51 -12.02
CA GLY A 25 2.34 10.00 -13.23
C GLY A 25 1.14 10.93 -12.99
N ILE A 26 0.95 11.41 -11.76
CA ILE A 26 -0.18 12.28 -11.39
C ILE A 26 0.10 13.70 -11.88
N SER A 27 -0.79 14.23 -12.73
CA SER A 27 -0.68 15.56 -13.33
C SER A 27 -1.82 16.53 -12.95
N GLY A 28 -2.84 16.05 -12.25
CA GLY A 28 -4.01 16.84 -11.87
C GLY A 28 -4.60 16.42 -10.52
N VAL A 29 -5.32 17.34 -9.88
CA VAL A 29 -5.96 17.15 -8.57
C VAL A 29 -7.47 17.43 -8.64
N PRO A 30 -8.31 16.78 -7.79
CA PRO A 30 -7.93 15.77 -6.81
C PRO A 30 -7.55 14.43 -7.45
N PHE A 31 -6.65 13.69 -6.81
CA PHE A 31 -6.24 12.34 -7.22
C PHE A 31 -6.15 11.45 -5.97
N PHE A 32 -6.59 10.21 -6.08
CA PHE A 32 -6.58 9.23 -5.00
C PHE A 32 -5.81 7.99 -5.45
N ALA A 33 -4.74 7.65 -4.76
CA ALA A 33 -4.01 6.40 -4.91
C ALA A 33 -4.49 5.42 -3.84
N ILE A 34 -5.01 4.26 -4.24
CA ILE A 34 -5.50 3.20 -3.35
C ILE A 34 -4.55 2.02 -3.46
N ASP A 35 -3.97 1.63 -2.32
CA ASP A 35 -3.01 0.52 -2.18
C ASP A 35 -1.82 0.61 -3.15
N GLU A 36 -1.41 1.84 -3.53
CA GLU A 36 -0.39 2.12 -4.55
C GLU A 36 -0.61 1.41 -5.91
N ARG A 37 -1.82 0.87 -6.13
CA ARG A 37 -2.18 0.03 -7.27
C ARG A 37 -3.27 0.67 -8.13
N TYR A 38 -4.26 1.32 -7.51
CA TYR A 38 -5.36 1.97 -8.23
C TYR A 38 -5.28 3.48 -8.12
N GLY A 39 -5.55 4.17 -9.22
CA GLY A 39 -5.61 5.63 -9.29
C GLY A 39 -7.01 6.10 -9.68
N ILE A 40 -7.62 6.95 -8.85
CA ILE A 40 -8.87 7.65 -9.18
C ILE A 40 -8.55 9.12 -9.43
N SER A 41 -8.76 9.59 -10.66
CA SER A 41 -8.52 10.98 -11.05
C SER A 41 -9.80 11.81 -11.04
N GLY A 42 -9.77 12.95 -10.36
CA GLY A 42 -10.88 13.90 -10.28
C GLY A 42 -11.86 13.62 -9.14
N ALA A 43 -12.84 14.51 -8.99
CA ALA A 43 -13.91 14.39 -8.02
C ALA A 43 -14.98 13.42 -8.54
N GLN A 44 -14.67 12.13 -8.48
CA GLN A 44 -15.55 11.07 -8.98
C GLN A 44 -16.75 10.82 -8.05
N PRO A 45 -17.81 10.15 -8.52
CA PRO A 45 -18.94 9.75 -7.69
C PRO A 45 -18.52 8.78 -6.57
N ALA A 46 -19.27 8.79 -5.46
CA ALA A 46 -18.99 7.95 -4.29
C ALA A 46 -19.01 6.45 -4.64
N GLU A 47 -19.85 6.04 -5.60
CA GLU A 47 -20.00 4.67 -6.05
C GLU A 47 -18.70 4.12 -6.64
N LEU A 48 -17.93 4.95 -7.37
CA LEU A 48 -16.64 4.55 -7.92
C LEU A 48 -15.60 4.32 -6.81
N PHE A 49 -15.62 5.16 -5.77
CA PHE A 49 -14.76 4.97 -4.61
C PHE A 49 -15.09 3.68 -3.88
N THR A 50 -16.38 3.42 -3.59
CA THR A 50 -16.82 2.20 -2.93
C THR A 50 -16.38 0.96 -3.71
N GLN A 51 -16.63 0.92 -5.02
CA GLN A 51 -16.22 -0.21 -5.87
C GLN A 51 -14.70 -0.43 -5.84
N THR A 52 -13.92 0.64 -5.95
CA THR A 52 -12.44 0.53 -5.97
C THR A 52 -11.89 0.06 -4.63
N LEU A 53 -12.47 0.54 -3.52
CA LEU A 53 -12.09 0.12 -2.17
C LEU A 53 -12.45 -1.35 -1.90
N GLU A 54 -13.64 -1.79 -2.31
CA GLU A 54 -14.05 -3.20 -2.21
C GLU A 54 -13.14 -4.11 -3.03
N GLN A 55 -12.78 -3.70 -4.24
CA GLN A 55 -11.87 -4.46 -5.09
C GLN A 55 -10.46 -4.55 -4.48
N ALA A 56 -9.88 -3.41 -4.07
CA ALA A 56 -8.56 -3.38 -3.44
C ALA A 56 -8.53 -4.24 -2.17
N TRP A 57 -9.60 -4.20 -1.38
CA TRP A 57 -9.74 -5.02 -0.19
C TRP A 57 -9.76 -6.52 -0.50
N ALA A 58 -10.57 -6.94 -1.47
CA ALA A 58 -10.65 -8.35 -1.87
C ALA A 58 -9.32 -8.88 -2.42
N GLU A 59 -8.58 -8.07 -3.18
CA GLU A 59 -7.27 -8.46 -3.72
C GLU A 59 -6.18 -8.54 -2.63
N ALA A 60 -6.22 -7.67 -1.62
CA ALA A 60 -5.30 -7.70 -0.49
C ALA A 60 -5.60 -8.83 0.52
N HIS A 61 -6.82 -9.39 0.49
CA HIS A 61 -7.28 -10.40 1.45
C HIS A 61 -7.83 -11.65 0.72
N PRO A 62 -6.95 -12.46 0.10
CA PRO A 62 -7.38 -13.67 -0.59
C PRO A 62 -8.03 -14.66 0.40
N LEU A 63 -9.04 -15.38 -0.09
CA LEU A 63 -9.70 -16.42 0.71
C LEU A 63 -8.69 -17.53 1.04
N THR A 64 -8.57 -17.85 2.32
CA THR A 64 -7.84 -19.03 2.76
C THR A 64 -8.73 -20.25 2.61
N MET A 65 -8.34 -21.18 1.75
CA MET A 65 -9.03 -22.46 1.63
C MET A 65 -8.76 -23.28 2.90
N VAL A 66 -9.77 -23.44 3.75
CA VAL A 66 -9.67 -24.32 4.91
C VAL A 66 -9.76 -25.76 4.42
N GLY A 67 -8.60 -26.42 4.34
CA GLY A 67 -8.49 -27.85 4.07
C GLY A 67 -7.88 -28.24 2.73
N VAL A 68 -6.61 -27.88 2.49
CA VAL A 68 -5.60 -28.75 1.86
C VAL A 68 -4.26 -28.35 2.47
N ALA A 69 -3.65 -29.24 3.25
CA ALA A 69 -2.27 -29.06 3.68
C ALA A 69 -1.35 -29.09 2.45
N GLY A 70 -0.45 -28.11 2.34
CA GLY A 70 0.76 -28.23 1.53
C GLY A 70 1.04 -27.03 0.63
N THR A 71 1.94 -26.15 1.10
CA THR A 71 3.27 -26.08 0.50
C THR A 71 4.28 -25.85 1.61
N ASP A 72 5.22 -26.78 1.72
CA ASP A 72 6.40 -26.72 2.58
C ASP A 72 7.26 -25.49 2.21
N ALA A 73 7.09 -24.41 2.95
CA ALA A 73 8.04 -23.32 3.00
C ALA A 73 8.05 -22.79 4.42
N ALA A 74 8.95 -23.32 5.27
CA ALA A 74 9.29 -22.88 6.62
C ALA A 74 8.44 -21.72 7.16
N ASP A 75 7.15 -21.99 7.41
CA ASP A 75 6.19 -20.94 7.70
C ASP A 75 6.11 -20.87 9.22
N CYS A 76 6.70 -19.82 9.79
CA CYS A 76 6.66 -19.59 11.23
C CYS A 76 5.29 -19.02 11.64
N ALA A 77 4.22 -19.68 11.19
CA ALA A 77 2.85 -19.22 11.32
C ALA A 77 2.37 -19.21 12.78
N ASP A 78 3.00 -19.99 13.66
CA ASP A 78 2.67 -20.12 15.08
C ASP A 78 3.78 -19.61 16.03
N GLY A 79 4.78 -18.90 15.50
CA GLY A 79 5.92 -18.43 16.28
C GLY A 79 6.95 -19.51 16.63
N SER A 80 6.83 -20.72 16.07
CA SER A 80 7.85 -21.76 16.14
C SER A 80 8.36 -22.08 14.74
N CYS A 81 9.64 -21.81 14.48
CA CYS A 81 10.28 -22.16 13.22
C CYS A 81 10.99 -23.51 13.35
N ALA A 82 10.75 -24.42 12.40
CA ALA A 82 11.60 -25.60 12.22
C ALA A 82 12.91 -25.15 11.56
N ILE A 83 14.02 -25.23 12.31
CA ILE A 83 15.36 -25.02 11.76
C ILE A 83 15.80 -26.37 11.18
N GLU A 84 15.99 -26.44 9.86
CA GLU A 84 16.65 -27.57 9.21
C GLU A 84 18.06 -27.73 9.82
N PRO A 85 18.46 -28.92 10.32
CA PRO A 85 19.81 -29.09 10.84
C PRO A 85 20.78 -28.88 9.68
N ALA A 86 21.68 -27.91 9.83
CA ALA A 86 22.74 -27.64 8.88
C ALA A 86 23.44 -28.97 8.53
N SER A 87 23.37 -29.37 7.26
CA SER A 87 24.29 -30.37 6.74
C SER A 87 25.69 -29.75 6.77
N GLU A 88 26.41 -30.03 7.85
CA GLU A 88 27.85 -29.82 7.93
C GLU A 88 28.51 -30.61 6.79
N GLY A 89 29.06 -29.88 5.83
CA GLY A 89 29.97 -30.36 4.81
C GLY A 89 31.20 -29.48 4.79
#